data_AF-A0A7S2D2T7-F1
#
_entry.id   AF-A0A7S2D2T7-F1
#
_cell.length_a   1.000
_cell.length_b   1.000
_cell.length_c   1.000
_cell.angle_alpha   90.00
_cell.angle_beta   90.00
_cell.angle_gamma   90.00
#
_symmetry.space_group_name_H-M   'P 1'
#
loop_
_entity.id
_entity.type
_entity.pdbx_description
1 polymer ?
#
loop_
_entity_poly.entity_id
_entity_poly.type
_entity_poly.pdbx_seq_one_letter_code
_entity_poly.pdbx_strand_id
1 'polypeptide(L)'
;DQYYSQERYRQRFKVLQSRLKDPNVAKIVTVTEGEVTSRRFRVHFEMDGCRLSPWHDIPLKNSDGSFNFICEIPKWTRKKFEIATMEHMNPIKQDVKNGVLREYKWGDMLFNYGAFPQTWEDPKVVNEDTGCPGDNDPVDVIELGTRQRPCGS
;
A
#
# COMPACT_ATOMS: atom_id res chain seq x y z
N ASP A 1 -3.74 -18.54 -11.17
CA ASP A 1 -2.59 -18.97 -12.00
C ASP A 1 -1.62 -19.82 -11.21
N GLN A 2 -1.41 -21.06 -11.64
CA GLN A 2 -0.38 -21.99 -11.11
C GLN A 2 1.07 -21.54 -11.42
N TYR A 3 1.28 -20.28 -11.81
CA TYR A 3 2.52 -19.76 -12.39
C TYR A 3 3.45 -19.02 -11.41
N TYR A 4 3.04 -18.90 -10.14
CA TYR A 4 3.85 -18.34 -9.06
C TYR A 4 4.27 -19.46 -8.08
N SER A 5 5.30 -20.23 -8.45
CA SER A 5 5.93 -21.11 -7.46
C SER A 5 6.59 -20.25 -6.38
N GLN A 6 6.54 -20.71 -5.12
CA GLN A 6 7.19 -20.01 -3.99
C GLN A 6 8.67 -19.72 -4.27
N GLU A 7 9.36 -20.64 -4.95
CA GLU A 7 10.76 -20.47 -5.36
C GLU A 7 10.93 -19.29 -6.32
N ARG A 8 10.05 -19.14 -7.32
CA ARG A 8 10.09 -18.04 -8.29
C ARG A 8 9.81 -16.70 -7.62
N TYR A 9 8.83 -16.64 -6.70
CA TYR A 9 8.58 -15.44 -5.90
C TYR A 9 9.83 -15.09 -5.06
N ARG A 10 10.42 -16.08 -4.39
CA ARG A 10 11.61 -15.87 -3.54
C ARG A 10 12.80 -15.35 -4.34
N GLN A 11 13.04 -15.89 -5.53
CA GLN A 11 14.11 -15.42 -6.42
C GLN A 11 13.83 -13.99 -6.91
N ARG A 12 12.61 -13.71 -7.37
CA ARG A 12 12.17 -12.36 -7.75
C ARG A 12 12.35 -11.37 -6.60
N PHE A 13 11.91 -11.73 -5.40
CA PHE A 13 12.00 -10.90 -4.20
C PHE A 13 13.45 -10.58 -3.85
N LYS A 14 14.37 -11.55 -3.91
CA LYS A 14 15.80 -11.30 -3.67
C LYS A 14 16.40 -10.28 -4.66
N VAL A 15 16.05 -10.38 -5.94
CA VAL A 15 16.50 -9.44 -6.98
C VAL A 15 15.87 -8.06 -6.81
N LEU A 16 14.58 -8.00 -6.45
CA LEU A 16 13.90 -6.74 -6.16
C LEU A 16 14.52 -6.04 -4.95
N GLN A 17 14.75 -6.78 -3.87
CA GLN A 17 15.35 -6.25 -2.66
C GLN A 17 16.78 -5.74 -2.87
N SER A 18 17.57 -6.35 -3.76
CA SER A 18 18.90 -5.81 -4.07
C SER A 18 18.83 -4.51 -4.87
N ARG A 19 17.83 -4.35 -5.75
CA ARG A 19 17.62 -3.12 -6.53
C ARG A 19 16.99 -1.99 -5.73
N LEU A 20 15.99 -2.29 -4.91
CA LEU A 20 15.26 -1.32 -4.08
C LEU A 20 16.12 -0.73 -2.94
N LYS A 21 17.25 -1.36 -2.62
CA LYS A 21 18.25 -0.84 -1.67
C LYS A 21 19.12 0.27 -2.25
N ASP A 22 19.13 0.46 -3.57
CA ASP A 22 19.84 1.57 -4.19
C ASP A 22 18.84 2.67 -4.59
N PRO A 23 18.77 3.77 -3.82
CA PRO A 23 17.84 4.87 -4.09
C PRO A 23 18.12 5.60 -5.43
N ASN A 24 19.25 5.32 -6.09
CA ASN A 24 19.55 5.87 -7.43
C ASN A 24 19.06 4.96 -8.58
N VAL A 25 18.65 3.72 -8.30
CA VAL A 25 18.37 2.70 -9.33
C VAL A 25 16.88 2.39 -9.45
N ALA A 26 16.11 2.44 -8.37
CA ALA A 26 14.71 2.03 -8.36
C ALA A 26 13.75 3.23 -8.38
N LYS A 27 13.36 3.68 -9.58
CA LYS A 27 12.22 4.60 -9.69
C LYS A 27 10.93 3.79 -9.72
N ILE A 28 10.32 3.59 -8.56
CA ILE A 28 8.95 3.09 -8.49
C ILE A 28 8.02 4.17 -9.05
N VAL A 29 7.14 3.77 -9.96
CA VAL A 29 6.11 4.63 -10.54
C VAL A 29 4.75 4.01 -10.32
N THR A 30 3.73 4.86 -10.29
CA THR A 30 2.33 4.43 -10.24
C THR A 30 1.69 4.46 -11.62
N VAL A 31 0.93 3.41 -11.96
CA VAL A 31 0.10 3.34 -13.16
C VAL A 31 -1.36 3.20 -12.74
N THR A 32 -2.21 4.14 -13.18
CA THR A 32 -3.65 4.08 -12.90
C THR A 32 -4.38 3.31 -13.99
N GLU A 33 -5.32 2.46 -13.59
CA GLU A 33 -6.20 1.72 -14.49
C GLU A 33 -7.65 2.01 -14.14
N GLY A 34 -8.48 2.33 -15.15
CA GLY A 34 -9.89 2.65 -14.99
C GLY A 34 -10.18 4.10 -14.56
N GLU A 35 -11.47 4.42 -14.48
CA GLU A 35 -11.95 5.76 -14.09
C GLU A 35 -11.99 5.90 -12.57
N VAL A 36 -11.47 7.01 -12.01
CA VAL A 36 -11.36 7.27 -10.55
C VAL A 36 -12.69 7.29 -9.80
N THR A 37 -13.80 7.36 -10.52
CA THR A 37 -15.18 7.31 -10.00
C THR A 37 -15.81 5.93 -10.13
N SER A 38 -15.05 4.94 -10.59
CA SER A 38 -15.52 3.58 -10.83
C SER A 38 -14.93 2.59 -9.83
N ARG A 39 -15.65 1.48 -9.60
CA ARG A 39 -15.16 0.35 -8.79
C ARG A 39 -13.98 -0.40 -9.43
N ARG A 40 -13.67 -0.10 -10.70
CA ARG A 40 -12.54 -0.67 -11.45
C ARG A 40 -11.26 0.13 -11.29
N PHE A 41 -11.31 1.32 -10.67
CA PHE A 41 -10.12 2.13 -10.48
C PHE A 41 -9.08 1.39 -9.65
N ARG A 42 -7.85 1.32 -10.16
CA ARG A 42 -6.70 0.77 -9.45
C ARG A 42 -5.50 1.68 -9.62
N VAL A 43 -4.71 1.83 -8.56
CA VAL A 43 -3.37 2.40 -8.61
C VAL A 43 -2.38 1.27 -8.41
N HIS A 44 -1.60 1.02 -9.44
CA HIS A 44 -0.64 -0.06 -9.50
C HIS A 44 0.78 0.46 -9.37
N PHE A 45 1.70 -0.36 -8.86
CA PHE A 45 3.10 0.01 -8.67
C PHE A 45 3.98 -0.73 -9.67
N GLU A 46 4.91 -0.04 -10.29
CA GLU A 46 5.82 -0.60 -11.28
C GLU A 46 7.25 -0.10 -11.08
N MET A 47 8.21 -0.96 -11.40
CA MET A 47 9.62 -0.61 -11.52
C MET A 47 10.17 -1.33 -12.74
N ASP A 48 10.79 -0.60 -13.66
CA ASP A 48 11.32 -1.13 -14.92
C ASP A 48 10.29 -1.97 -15.72
N GLY A 49 9.03 -1.51 -15.75
CA GLY A 49 7.91 -2.21 -16.42
C GLY A 49 7.45 -3.50 -15.72
N CYS A 50 7.99 -3.81 -14.53
CA CYS A 50 7.57 -4.95 -13.73
C CYS A 50 6.61 -4.50 -12.62
N ARG A 51 5.44 -5.16 -12.53
CA ARG A 51 4.47 -4.93 -11.46
C ARG A 51 5.07 -5.27 -10.09
N LEU A 52 4.76 -4.46 -9.09
CA LEU A 52 5.14 -4.61 -7.69
C LEU A 52 3.89 -4.65 -6.80
N SER A 53 3.95 -5.45 -5.74
CA SER A 53 3.01 -5.37 -4.63
C SER A 53 3.46 -4.26 -3.68
N PRO A 54 2.64 -3.21 -3.44
CA PRO A 54 2.97 -2.21 -2.44
C PRO A 54 2.96 -2.78 -1.03
N TRP A 55 2.27 -3.91 -0.78
CA TRP A 55 2.31 -4.57 0.51
C TRP A 55 3.60 -5.39 0.70
N HIS A 56 3.98 -6.20 -0.29
CA HIS A 56 5.00 -7.22 -0.07
C HIS A 56 6.37 -6.87 -0.65
N ASP A 57 6.41 -6.21 -1.82
CA ASP A 57 7.65 -6.05 -2.57
C ASP A 57 8.44 -4.80 -2.18
N ILE A 58 7.77 -3.72 -1.75
CA ILE A 58 8.42 -2.48 -1.30
C ILE A 58 9.04 -2.71 0.09
N PRO A 59 10.34 -2.42 0.30
CA PRO A 59 10.97 -2.64 1.61
C PRO A 59 10.35 -1.75 2.67
N LEU A 60 10.17 -2.27 3.89
CA LEU A 60 9.77 -1.43 5.03
C LEU A 60 10.81 -0.35 5.34
N LYS A 61 12.09 -0.73 5.39
CA LYS A 61 13.18 0.10 5.91
C LYS A 61 14.31 0.26 4.90
N ASN A 62 14.83 1.48 4.80
CA ASN A 62 15.95 1.86 3.95
C ASN A 62 17.28 1.75 4.71
N SER A 63 18.39 1.76 3.96
CA SER A 63 19.75 1.66 4.52
C SER A 63 20.14 2.84 5.40
N ASP A 64 19.55 4.01 5.18
CA ASP A 64 19.74 5.23 5.98
C ASP A 64 18.91 5.25 7.28
N GLY A 65 18.12 4.22 7.52
CA GLY A 65 17.26 4.10 8.70
C GLY A 65 15.85 4.68 8.53
N SER A 66 15.55 5.32 7.39
CA SER A 66 14.19 5.77 7.06
C SER A 66 13.25 4.60 6.75
N PHE A 67 11.95 4.86 6.79
CA PHE A 67 10.90 3.91 6.44
C PHE A 67 10.19 4.34 5.16
N ASN A 68 9.84 3.38 4.31
CA ASN A 68 8.97 3.65 3.16
C ASN A 68 7.52 3.65 3.64
N PHE A 69 6.75 4.63 3.19
CA PHE A 69 5.34 4.81 3.48
C PHE A 69 4.58 4.79 2.16
N ILE A 70 3.48 4.05 2.10
CA ILE A 70 2.61 4.02 0.92
C ILE A 70 1.42 4.92 1.19
N CYS A 71 1.34 6.07 0.52
CA CYS A 71 0.21 6.97 0.69
C CYS A 71 -1.05 6.41 0.02
N GLU A 72 -2.11 6.18 0.78
CA GLU A 72 -3.40 5.70 0.24
C GLU A 72 -4.39 6.86 0.09
N ILE A 73 -4.54 7.67 1.13
CA ILE A 73 -5.48 8.79 1.17
C ILE A 73 -4.68 10.08 1.32
N PRO A 74 -4.56 10.87 0.24
CA PRO A 74 -3.96 12.19 0.30
C PRO A 74 -4.60 13.08 1.36
N LYS A 75 -3.77 13.89 2.03
CA LYS A 75 -4.21 15.00 2.89
C LYS A 75 -5.26 15.83 2.15
N TRP A 76 -6.27 16.32 2.87
CA TRP A 76 -7.40 17.10 2.35
C TRP A 76 -8.28 16.37 1.32
N THR A 77 -8.27 15.03 1.31
CA THR A 77 -9.19 14.23 0.49
C THR A 77 -10.04 13.28 1.34
N ARG A 78 -11.03 12.64 0.72
CA ARG A 78 -12.09 11.89 1.42
C ARG A 78 -12.32 10.48 0.89
N LYS A 79 -11.84 10.17 -0.32
CA LYS A 79 -11.99 8.84 -0.91
C LYS A 79 -11.22 7.84 -0.06
N LYS A 80 -11.90 6.81 0.45
CA LYS A 80 -11.26 5.76 1.24
C LYS A 80 -10.55 4.79 0.30
N PHE A 81 -9.35 5.18 -0.12
CA PHE A 81 -8.42 4.31 -0.81
C PHE A 81 -7.70 3.42 0.19
N GLU A 82 -7.37 2.20 -0.23
CA GLU A 82 -6.67 1.18 0.56
C GLU A 82 -5.92 0.21 -0.36
N ILE A 83 -4.81 -0.35 0.13
CA ILE A 83 -4.15 -1.51 -0.46
C ILE A 83 -5.15 -2.68 -0.51
N ALA A 84 -5.37 -3.22 -1.70
CA ALA A 84 -6.27 -4.35 -1.88
C ALA A 84 -5.60 -5.66 -1.42
N THR A 85 -5.65 -5.95 -0.13
CA THR A 85 -5.01 -7.13 0.51
C THR A 85 -5.43 -8.47 -0.12
N MET A 86 -6.63 -8.53 -0.70
CA MET A 86 -7.19 -9.73 -1.35
C MET A 86 -6.99 -9.78 -2.88
N GLU A 87 -6.38 -8.77 -3.51
CA GLU A 87 -6.14 -8.74 -4.95
C GLU A 87 -4.69 -9.04 -5.28
N HIS A 88 -4.46 -9.72 -6.42
CA HIS A 88 -3.11 -10.05 -6.87
C HIS A 88 -2.28 -8.76 -7.10
N MET A 89 -1.06 -8.74 -6.58
CA MET A 89 -0.16 -7.57 -6.55
C MET A 89 -0.68 -6.37 -5.75
N ASN A 90 -1.73 -6.56 -4.94
CA ASN A 90 -2.23 -5.61 -3.93
C ASN A 90 -2.29 -4.14 -4.39
N PRO A 91 -2.88 -3.82 -5.56
CA PRO A 91 -3.02 -2.42 -5.98
C PRO A 91 -3.87 -1.64 -4.99
N ILE A 92 -3.75 -0.31 -5.00
CA ILE A 92 -4.65 0.54 -4.22
C ILE A 92 -5.99 0.64 -4.96
N LYS A 93 -7.09 0.50 -4.23
CA LYS A 93 -8.46 0.69 -4.73
C LYS A 93 -9.28 1.50 -3.73
N GLN A 94 -10.40 2.04 -4.17
CA GLN A 94 -11.36 2.65 -3.25
C GLN A 94 -12.24 1.56 -2.61
N ASP A 95 -12.36 1.59 -1.28
CA ASP A 95 -13.23 0.72 -0.50
C ASP A 95 -14.68 0.83 -1.00
N VAL A 96 -15.40 -0.30 -1.00
CA VAL A 96 -16.80 -0.39 -1.43
C VAL A 96 -17.63 -0.92 -0.27
N LYS A 97 -18.51 -0.06 0.26
CA LYS A 97 -19.46 -0.43 1.32
C LYS A 97 -20.88 -0.43 0.78
N ASN A 98 -21.59 -1.54 0.91
CA ASN A 98 -22.96 -1.72 0.41
C ASN A 98 -23.09 -1.40 -1.11
N GLY A 99 -22.07 -1.77 -1.89
CA GLY A 99 -22.03 -1.49 -3.32
C GLY A 99 -21.71 -0.04 -3.69
N VAL A 100 -21.47 0.85 -2.72
CA VAL A 100 -21.14 2.27 -3.00
C VAL A 100 -19.67 2.52 -2.66
N LEU A 101 -18.99 3.28 -3.53
CA LEU A 101 -17.63 3.76 -3.27
C LEU A 101 -17.61 4.59 -1.99
N ARG A 102 -16.75 4.24 -1.05
CA ARG A 102 -16.77 4.81 0.29
C ARG A 102 -15.95 6.09 0.35
N GLU A 103 -16.54 7.09 1.00
CA GLU A 103 -15.89 8.35 1.35
C GLU A 103 -16.11 8.69 2.83
N TYR A 104 -15.16 9.40 3.43
CA TYR A 104 -15.29 9.93 4.78
C TYR A 104 -16.25 11.14 4.81
N LYS A 105 -17.24 11.10 5.72
CA LYS A 105 -18.30 12.11 5.79
C LYS A 105 -18.01 13.26 6.77
N TRP A 106 -17.08 13.08 7.70
CA TRP A 106 -16.86 13.98 8.85
C TRP A 106 -15.94 15.17 8.56
N GLY A 107 -15.33 15.21 7.38
CA GLY A 107 -14.39 16.27 7.01
C GLY A 107 -13.40 15.74 6.00
N ASP A 108 -12.44 16.57 5.63
CA ASP A 108 -11.29 16.12 4.84
C ASP A 108 -10.24 15.49 5.76
N MET A 109 -9.47 14.53 5.23
CA MET A 109 -8.37 13.94 5.99
C MET A 109 -7.32 15.01 6.32
N LEU A 110 -6.94 15.18 7.58
CA LEU A 110 -6.03 16.27 7.97
C LEU A 110 -4.55 15.93 7.76
N PHE A 111 -4.25 14.71 7.35
CA PHE A 111 -2.90 14.15 7.16
C PHE A 111 -2.87 13.26 5.92
N ASN A 112 -1.68 12.94 5.42
CA ASN A 112 -1.56 11.86 4.45
C ASN A 112 -1.68 10.55 5.23
N TYR A 113 -2.58 9.69 4.80
CA TYR A 113 -2.85 8.41 5.45
C TYR A 113 -2.48 7.28 4.51
N GLY A 114 -2.00 6.18 5.07
CA GLY A 114 -1.65 5.00 4.32
C GLY A 114 -1.01 3.97 5.23
N ALA A 115 -0.08 3.18 4.71
CA ALA A 115 0.44 2.03 5.45
C ALA A 115 1.94 1.83 5.30
N PHE A 116 2.52 1.11 6.27
CA PHE A 116 3.87 0.58 6.17
C PHE A 116 3.88 -0.74 5.37
N PRO A 117 4.69 -0.86 4.31
CA PRO A 117 4.81 -2.11 3.57
C PRO A 117 5.53 -3.17 4.44
N GLN A 118 5.36 -4.44 4.11
CA GLN A 118 5.95 -5.58 4.82
C GLN A 118 5.60 -5.66 6.31
N THR A 119 4.44 -5.13 6.68
CA THR A 119 3.85 -5.25 8.02
C THR A 119 2.49 -5.93 7.92
N TRP A 120 2.01 -6.50 9.01
CA TRP A 120 0.70 -7.14 9.07
C TRP A 120 0.25 -7.26 10.53
N GLU A 121 -0.93 -6.74 10.83
CA GLU A 121 -1.59 -6.92 12.12
C GLU A 121 -2.31 -8.28 12.13
N ASP A 122 -1.64 -9.32 12.64
CA ASP A 122 -2.13 -10.71 12.60
C ASP A 122 -3.44 -10.85 13.40
N PRO A 123 -4.57 -11.22 12.75
CA PRO A 123 -5.86 -11.35 13.41
C PRO A 123 -5.94 -12.53 14.38
N LYS A 124 -4.93 -13.41 14.41
CA LYS A 124 -4.84 -14.52 15.37
C LYS A 124 -4.18 -14.13 16.68
N VAL A 125 -3.54 -12.96 16.75
CA VAL A 125 -2.87 -12.45 17.94
C VAL A 125 -3.74 -11.39 18.59
N VAL A 126 -4.11 -11.58 19.85
CA VAL A 126 -4.78 -10.57 20.66
C VAL A 126 -3.72 -9.70 21.32
N ASN A 127 -3.75 -8.41 21.05
CA ASN A 127 -2.82 -7.45 21.64
C ASN A 127 -3.17 -7.22 23.12
N GLU A 128 -2.17 -7.27 24.01
CA GLU A 128 -2.37 -7.17 25.46
C GLU A 128 -2.88 -5.78 25.90
N ASP A 129 -2.45 -4.72 25.22
CA ASP A 129 -2.80 -3.34 25.56
C ASP A 129 -4.23 -2.98 25.12
N THR A 130 -4.68 -3.49 23.98
CA THR A 130 -6.00 -3.17 23.42
C THR A 130 -7.07 -4.22 23.75
N GLY A 131 -6.66 -5.45 24.07
CA GLY A 131 -7.55 -6.60 24.24
C GLY A 131 -8.25 -7.04 22.94
N CYS A 132 -7.81 -6.54 21.78
CA CYS A 132 -8.40 -6.80 20.46
C CYS A 132 -7.44 -7.60 19.57
N PRO A 133 -7.95 -8.44 18.65
CA PRO A 133 -7.13 -9.04 17.60
C PRO A 133 -6.66 -7.98 16.59
N GLY A 134 -5.59 -8.28 15.84
CA GLY A 134 -5.21 -7.51 14.66
C GLY A 134 -6.35 -7.43 13.62
N ASP A 135 -6.38 -6.38 12.82
CA ASP A 135 -7.44 -6.14 11.84
C ASP A 135 -7.20 -6.79 10.47
N ASN A 136 -6.09 -7.54 10.34
CA ASN A 136 -5.66 -8.27 9.15
C ASN A 136 -5.15 -7.38 7.99
N ASP A 137 -4.82 -6.12 8.26
CA ASP A 137 -4.25 -5.19 7.29
C ASP A 137 -2.77 -4.84 7.63
N PRO A 138 -2.04 -4.13 6.76
CA PRO A 138 -0.74 -3.59 7.11
C PRO A 138 -0.88 -2.50 8.19
N VAL A 139 0.18 -2.26 8.95
CA VAL A 139 0.20 -1.23 10.00
C VAL A 139 -0.02 0.15 9.38
N ASP A 140 -1.04 0.86 9.86
CA ASP A 140 -1.40 2.20 9.41
C ASP A 140 -0.36 3.25 9.79
N VAL A 141 -0.27 4.29 8.96
CA VAL A 141 0.65 5.43 9.14
C VAL A 141 -0.08 6.74 8.90
N ILE A 142 0.16 7.68 9.81
CA ILE A 142 -0.23 9.08 9.69
C ILE A 142 1.03 9.92 9.41
N GLU A 143 1.15 10.42 8.19
CA GLU A 143 2.26 11.31 7.80
C GLU A 143 1.84 12.78 7.97
N LEU A 144 2.54 13.48 8.87
CA LEU A 144 2.17 14.80 9.38
C LEU A 144 2.79 15.98 8.62
N GLY A 145 3.52 15.73 7.54
CA GLY A 145 4.16 16.75 6.73
C GLY A 145 3.16 17.78 6.17
N THR A 146 3.72 18.91 5.75
CA THR A 146 2.94 20.03 5.21
C THR A 146 2.46 19.78 3.78
N ARG A 147 3.15 18.90 3.04
CA ARG A 147 2.83 18.61 1.64
C ARG A 147 1.72 17.57 1.53
N GLN A 148 0.74 17.81 0.67
CA GLN A 148 -0.17 16.77 0.22
C GLN A 148 0.60 15.79 -0.67
N ARG A 149 0.50 14.49 -0.36
CA ARG A 149 1.09 13.40 -1.12
C ARG A 149 0.05 12.79 -2.07
N PRO A 150 0.40 12.41 -3.31
CA PRO A 150 -0.55 11.72 -4.18
C PRO A 150 -0.77 10.27 -3.71
N CYS A 151 -1.94 9.72 -4.04
CA CYS A 151 -2.24 8.31 -3.83
C CYS A 151 -1.19 7.44 -4.57
N GLY A 152 -0.59 6.51 -3.86
CA GLY A 152 0.47 5.62 -4.32
C GLY A 152 1.89 6.19 -4.31
N SER A 153 2.12 7.36 -3.70
CA SER A 153 3.50 7.84 -3.44
C SER A 153 4.18 7.19 -2.25
#